data_AF-W1YAZ8-F1
#
_entry.id   AF-W1YAZ8-F1
#
_cell.length_a   1.000
_cell.length_b   1.000
_cell.length_c   1.000
_cell.angle_alpha   90.00
_cell.angle_beta   90.00
_cell.angle_gamma   90.00
#
_symmetry.space_group_name_H-M   'P 1'
#
loop_
_entity.id
_entity.type
_entity.pdbx_description
1 polymer ?
#
loop_
_entity_poly.entity_id
_entity_poly.type
_entity_poly.pdbx_seq_one_letter_code
_entity_poly.pdbx_strand_id
1 'polypeptide(L)'
;DLEFYLVTVPDGKLSPQLAALKPGDEVQVVSEAAGFFVLDEVPDCETLWMLATGTAIGPYLSILQLGKDLERFKNLVLVHAARYAEIGRAS
;
A
#
# COMPACT_ATOMS: atom_id res chain seq x y z
N ASP A 1 11.50 -6.20 -6.07
CA ASP A 1 11.18 -4.96 -6.81
C ASP A 1 10.38 -4.01 -5.95
N LEU A 2 10.51 -2.70 -6.17
CA LEU A 2 9.73 -1.68 -5.46
C LEU A 2 8.45 -1.41 -6.26
N GLU A 3 7.31 -1.43 -5.59
CA GLU A 3 6.00 -1.17 -6.19
C GLU A 3 5.27 -0.08 -5.41
N PHE A 4 4.71 0.89 -6.13
CA PHE A 4 4.03 2.05 -5.55
C PHE A 4 2.60 2.14 -6.09
N TYR A 5 1.63 2.19 -5.18
CA TYR A 5 0.23 2.39 -5.52
C TYR A 5 -0.14 3.86 -5.34
N LEU A 6 -0.35 4.57 -6.44
CA LEU A 6 -0.68 6.00 -6.44
C LEU A 6 -2.07 6.24 -7.01
N VAL A 7 -2.71 7.31 -6.52
CA VAL A 7 -3.90 7.88 -7.15
C VAL A 7 -3.51 9.20 -7.81
N THR A 8 -3.96 9.41 -9.04
CA THR A 8 -3.76 10.69 -9.72
C THR A 8 -4.77 11.70 -9.18
N VAL A 9 -4.27 12.72 -8.49
CA VAL A 9 -5.06 13.86 -8.04
C VAL A 9 -5.05 14.93 -9.15
N PRO A 10 -6.22 15.34 -9.67
CA PRO A 10 -6.32 16.47 -10.61
C PRO A 10 -5.67 17.72 -10.02
N ASP A 11 -4.94 18.47 -10.85
CA ASP A 11 -4.17 19.67 -10.47
C ASP A 11 -3.09 19.45 -9.40
N GLY A 12 -2.79 18.19 -9.05
CA GLY A 12 -1.69 17.84 -8.17
C GLY A 12 -0.33 18.19 -8.79
N LYS A 13 0.61 18.68 -7.98
CA LYS A 13 1.96 19.05 -8.49
C LYS A 13 2.81 17.83 -8.85
N LEU A 14 2.60 16.69 -8.17
CA LEU A 14 3.46 15.50 -8.28
C LEU A 14 2.76 14.29 -8.92
N SER A 15 1.55 13.93 -8.46
CA SER A 15 0.88 12.72 -8.93
C SER A 15 0.65 12.64 -10.45
N PRO A 16 0.33 13.74 -11.18
CA PRO A 16 0.22 13.68 -12.63
C PRO A 16 1.56 13.44 -13.33
N GLN A 17 2.65 13.97 -12.78
CA GLN A 17 4.00 13.73 -13.32
C GLN A 17 4.41 12.28 -13.10
N LEU A 18 4.14 11.72 -11.92
CA LEU A 18 4.39 10.30 -11.62
C LEU A 18 3.56 9.37 -12.51
N ALA A 19 2.30 9.72 -12.78
CA ALA A 19 1.43 8.94 -13.68
C ALA A 19 1.88 8.98 -15.15
N ALA A 20 2.70 9.95 -15.54
CA ALA A 20 3.24 10.08 -16.89
C ALA A 20 4.57 9.35 -17.11
N LEU A 21 5.19 8.81 -16.05
CA LEU A 21 6.46 8.09 -16.11
C LEU A 21 6.36 6.84 -17.00
N LYS A 22 7.46 6.54 -17.69
CA LYS A 22 7.61 5.37 -18.56
C LYS A 22 8.78 4.50 -18.10
N PRO A 23 8.81 3.22 -18.50
CA PRO A 23 9.98 2.37 -18.26
C PRO A 23 11.26 3.02 -18.79
N GLY A 24 12.26 3.14 -17.91
CA GLY A 24 13.54 3.81 -18.21
C GLY A 24 13.65 5.24 -17.70
N ASP A 25 12.54 5.88 -17.30
CA ASP A 25 12.57 7.19 -16.64
C ASP A 25 13.09 7.06 -15.20
N GLU A 26 13.77 8.10 -14.72
CA GLU A 26 14.29 8.15 -13.34
C GLU A 26 13.25 8.71 -12.37
N VAL A 27 13.20 8.14 -11.17
CA VAL A 27 12.39 8.64 -10.06
C VAL A 27 13.25 8.69 -8.79
N GLN A 28 13.18 9.81 -8.07
CA GLN A 28 13.89 9.94 -6.79
C GLN A 28 13.15 9.15 -5.71
N VAL A 29 13.87 8.28 -5.02
CA VAL A 29 13.38 7.52 -3.87
C VAL A 29 14.26 7.87 -2.68
N VAL A 30 13.65 8.30 -1.58
CA VAL A 30 14.38 8.52 -0.32
C VAL A 30 14.89 7.17 0.18
N SER A 31 16.17 7.10 0.57
CA SER A 31 16.82 5.85 0.99
C SER A 31 16.34 5.35 2.34
N GLU A 32 15.86 6.25 3.21
CA GLU A 32 15.34 5.92 4.53
C GLU A 32 13.80 5.84 4.49
N ALA A 33 13.28 4.66 4.79
CA ALA A 33 11.84 4.47 4.98
C ALA A 33 11.39 5.07 6.32
N ALA A 34 10.18 5.64 6.35
CA ALA A 34 9.57 6.20 7.56
C ALA A 34 8.15 5.67 7.76
N GLY A 35 7.76 5.46 9.02
CA GLY A 35 6.42 5.02 9.41
C GLY A 35 6.44 4.00 10.56
N PHE A 36 5.33 3.91 11.28
CA PHE A 36 5.14 2.95 12.40
C PHE A 36 4.14 1.85 12.07
N PHE A 37 3.68 1.77 10.81
CA PHE A 37 2.68 0.80 10.39
C PHE A 37 3.33 -0.53 10.02
N VAL A 38 3.93 -1.18 11.02
CA VAL A 38 4.67 -2.44 10.93
C VAL A 38 4.10 -3.45 11.91
N LEU A 39 4.27 -4.75 11.64
CA LEU A 39 3.75 -5.80 12.52
C LEU A 39 4.36 -5.77 13.92
N ASP A 40 5.62 -5.33 14.07
CA ASP A 40 6.30 -5.25 15.37
C ASP A 40 5.55 -4.36 16.40
N GLU A 41 4.76 -3.38 15.93
CA GLU A 41 3.94 -2.51 16.76
C GLU A 41 2.54 -3.10 17.06
N VAL A 42 2.20 -4.23 16.43
CA VAL A 42 0.92 -4.91 16.59
C VAL A 42 1.04 -5.98 17.68
N PRO A 43 0.19 -5.96 18.72
CA PRO A 43 0.21 -7.00 19.75
C PRO A 43 -0.33 -8.34 19.21
N ASP A 44 0.03 -9.42 19.90
CA ASP A 44 -0.49 -10.75 19.59
C ASP A 44 -2.02 -10.78 19.69
N CYS A 45 -2.67 -11.38 18.69
CA CYS A 45 -4.11 -11.55 18.67
C CYS A 45 -4.50 -12.77 17.83
N GLU A 46 -5.74 -13.25 18.01
CA GLU A 46 -6.23 -14.39 17.22
C GLU A 46 -6.45 -14.02 15.75
N THR A 47 -7.01 -12.83 15.49
CA THR A 47 -7.36 -12.37 14.14
C THR A 47 -6.79 -10.98 13.89
N LEU A 48 -5.89 -10.88 12.91
CA LEU A 48 -5.40 -9.60 12.41
C LEU A 48 -6.39 -9.05 11.37
N TRP A 49 -7.03 -7.93 11.72
CA TRP A 49 -7.91 -7.19 10.81
C TRP A 49 -7.15 -6.06 10.13
N MET A 50 -7.13 -6.08 8.80
CA MET A 50 -6.50 -5.08 7.96
C MET A 50 -7.59 -4.36 7.17
N LEU A 51 -7.87 -3.10 7.52
CA LEU A 51 -8.93 -2.32 6.89
C LEU A 51 -8.30 -1.22 6.03
N ALA A 52 -8.61 -1.22 4.74
CA ALA A 52 -8.06 -0.28 3.76
C ALA A 52 -9.16 0.39 2.93
N THR A 53 -8.95 1.65 2.59
CA THR A 53 -9.78 2.36 1.61
C THR A 53 -8.93 2.87 0.46
N GLY A 54 -9.34 2.66 -0.79
CA GLY A 54 -8.59 3.16 -1.96
C GLY A 54 -7.14 2.63 -1.99
N THR A 55 -6.16 3.50 -2.24
CA THR A 55 -4.74 3.12 -2.36
C THR A 55 -4.07 2.78 -1.03
N ALA A 56 -4.73 2.99 0.12
CA ALA A 56 -4.20 2.64 1.44
C ALA A 56 -4.06 1.12 1.68
N ILE A 57 -4.38 0.29 0.68
CA ILE A 57 -4.14 -1.15 0.71
C ILE A 57 -2.64 -1.50 0.61
N GLY A 58 -1.82 -0.60 0.03
CA GLY A 58 -0.41 -0.85 -0.26
C GLY A 58 0.41 -1.41 0.90
N PRO A 59 0.39 -0.81 2.11
CA PRO A 59 1.12 -1.35 3.26
C PRO A 59 0.73 -2.78 3.63
N TYR A 60 -0.56 -3.13 3.57
CA TYR A 60 -1.02 -4.48 3.85
C TYR A 60 -0.57 -5.48 2.80
N LEU A 61 -0.57 -5.10 1.51
CA LEU A 61 -0.03 -5.95 0.44
C LEU A 61 1.46 -6.22 0.67
N SER A 62 2.23 -5.19 1.06
CA SER A 62 3.66 -5.35 1.38
C SER A 62 3.87 -6.31 2.55
N ILE A 63 3.10 -6.18 3.63
CA ILE A 63 3.16 -7.09 4.80
C ILE A 63 2.83 -8.53 4.39
N LEU A 64 1.74 -8.73 3.65
CA LEU A 64 1.27 -10.06 3.23
C LEU A 64 2.22 -10.73 2.24
N GLN A 65 2.81 -9.98 1.31
CA GLN A 65 3.80 -10.50 0.36
C GLN A 65 5.13 -10.86 1.05
N LEU A 66 5.56 -10.07 2.05
CA LEU A 66 6.77 -10.37 2.82
C LEU A 66 6.61 -11.64 3.67
N GLY A 67 5.41 -11.86 4.23
CA GLY A 67 5.07 -13.11 4.92
C GLY A 67 5.73 -13.32 6.28
N LYS A 68 6.49 -12.34 6.79
CA LYS A 68 7.22 -12.42 8.06
C LYS A 68 6.30 -12.09 9.23
N ASP A 69 6.39 -12.86 10.33
CA ASP A 69 5.68 -12.61 11.60
C ASP A 69 4.14 -12.69 11.49
N LEU A 70 3.64 -13.40 10.48
CA LEU A 70 2.21 -13.61 10.26
C LEU A 70 1.68 -14.85 11.00
N GLU A 71 2.57 -15.81 11.31
CA GLU A 71 2.25 -17.09 11.92
C GLU A 71 1.69 -16.99 13.34
N ARG A 72 1.93 -15.87 14.03
CA ARG A 72 1.37 -15.61 15.36
C ARG A 72 -0.12 -15.27 15.33
N PHE A 73 -0.68 -14.93 14.17
CA PHE A 73 -2.11 -14.71 13.98
C PHE A 73 -2.75 -15.98 13.41
N LYS A 74 -3.85 -16.43 14.02
CA LYS A 74 -4.60 -17.59 13.52
C LYS A 74 -5.38 -17.25 12.26
N ASN A 75 -5.90 -16.03 12.16
CA ASN A 75 -6.65 -15.56 11.01
C ASN A 75 -6.08 -14.21 10.52
N LEU A 76 -6.00 -14.05 9.21
CA LEU A 76 -5.70 -12.77 8.55
C LEU A 76 -6.92 -12.36 7.73
N VAL A 77 -7.47 -11.17 7.99
CA VAL A 77 -8.63 -10.66 7.26
C VAL A 77 -8.31 -9.29 6.67
N LEU A 78 -8.25 -9.23 5.34
CA LEU A 78 -8.08 -7.99 4.60
C LEU A 78 -9.43 -7.52 4.04
N VAL A 79 -9.83 -6.30 4.42
CA VAL A 79 -11.00 -5.62 3.88
C VAL A 79 -10.54 -4.41 3.10
N HIS A 80 -10.91 -4.37 1.82
CA HIS A 80 -10.62 -3.24 0.94
C HIS A 80 -11.92 -2.59 0.48
N ALA A 81 -12.15 -1.35 0.89
CA ALA A 81 -13.27 -0.54 0.42
C ALA A 81 -12.82 0.37 -0.73
N ALA A 82 -13.39 0.13 -1.91
CA ALA A 82 -13.16 0.95 -3.11
C ALA A 82 -14.51 1.41 -3.68
N ARG A 83 -14.50 2.56 -4.38
CA ARG A 83 -15.71 3.10 -5.03
C ARG A 83 -16.13 2.29 -6.25
N TYR A 84 -15.16 1.68 -6.92
CA TYR A 84 -15.35 0.82 -8.09
C TYR A 84 -14.54 -0.45 -7.90
N ALA A 85 -14.93 -1.52 -8.59
CA ALA A 85 -14.20 -2.79 -8.55
C ALA A 85 -12.78 -2.67 -9.16
N GLU A 86 -12.56 -1.70 -10.05
CA GLU A 86 -11.26 -1.41 -10.65
C GLU A 86 -10.45 -0.43 -9.79
N ILE A 87 -9.26 -0.85 -9.36
CA ILE A 87 -8.27 0.03 -8.75
C ILE A 87 -7.61 0.85 -9.87
N GLY A 88 -7.71 2.19 -9.82
CA GLY A 88 -6.96 3.08 -10.72
C GLY A 88 -7.78 3.88 -11.73
N ARG A 89 -9.12 3.74 -11.79
CA ARG A 89 -9.95 4.69 -12.55
C ARG A 89 -10.14 5.99 -11.75
N ALA A 90 -9.14 6.86 -11.82
CA ALA A 90 -9.37 8.29 -11.69
C ALA A 90 -10.03 8.73 -13.02
N SER A 91 -11.29 9.12 -12.95
CA SER A 91 -11.99 9.86 -14.01
C SER A 91 -11.31 11.20 -14.27
#